data_AF-A0A959M293-F1
#
_entry.id   AF-A0A959M293-F1
#
_cell.length_a   1.000
_cell.length_b   1.000
_cell.length_c   1.000
_cell.angle_alpha   90.00
_cell.angle_beta   90.00
_cell.angle_gamma   90.00
#
_symmetry.space_group_name_H-M   'P 1'
#
loop_
_entity.id
_entity.type
_entity.pdbx_description
1 polymer ?
#
loop_
_entity_poly.entity_id
_entity_poly.type
_entity_poly.pdbx_seq_one_letter_code
_entity_poly.pdbx_strand_id
1 'polypeptide(L)'
;MSPLNQNPGKLLSALLVLCLLVPACKKDADPDPTPTSEIEYYFYGSVDGADVVFELKPLGDIEVGNGLSANNNPPDECDVDYSGFIGAYDGYPFFEVEFVNYYIGPCGETNEDFHSLFPPGMYPYFIESPVEGFGVQVKYAGVDEVVYRSSLGDQTGSDFELTASFEADNLFGKYQRIKGKLNCMLYAENGDSIELKDASFSLSLVSFF
;
A
#
# COMPACT_ATOMS: atom_id res chain seq x y z
N MET A 1 -13.96 23.51 -68.62
CA MET A 1 -15.15 23.69 -67.76
C MET A 1 -16.12 22.57 -68.09
N SER A 2 -16.61 21.88 -67.06
CA SER A 2 -17.77 20.97 -67.10
C SER A 2 -19.07 21.76 -67.40
N PRO A 3 -20.27 21.16 -67.47
CA PRO A 3 -20.66 19.75 -67.33
C PRO A 3 -21.40 19.27 -68.61
N LEU A 4 -22.30 18.27 -68.68
CA LEU A 4 -22.95 17.37 -67.72
C LEU A 4 -23.44 16.11 -68.49
N ASN A 5 -23.46 14.92 -67.89
CA ASN A 5 -24.31 13.82 -68.38
C ASN A 5 -24.88 13.02 -67.20
N GLN A 6 -26.21 13.00 -67.06
CA GLN A 6 -26.93 12.18 -66.09
C GLN A 6 -27.36 10.89 -66.76
N ASN A 7 -27.28 9.76 -66.05
CA ASN A 7 -28.14 8.63 -66.37
C ASN A 7 -28.56 7.93 -65.06
N PRO A 8 -29.87 7.70 -64.82
CA PRO A 8 -30.37 7.27 -63.52
C PRO A 8 -30.30 5.75 -63.34
N GLY A 9 -30.28 5.33 -62.07
CA GLY A 9 -30.10 3.93 -61.71
C GLY A 9 -31.27 3.01 -62.09
N LYS A 10 -30.91 1.77 -62.44
CA LYS A 10 -31.72 0.55 -62.33
C LYS A 10 -30.77 -0.52 -61.79
N LEU A 11 -30.96 -0.91 -60.53
CA LEU A 11 -31.69 -2.10 -60.08
C LEU A 11 -30.78 -3.33 -59.96
N LEU A 12 -30.92 -4.03 -58.82
CA LEU A 12 -30.44 -5.38 -58.53
C LEU A 12 -28.93 -5.66 -58.70
N SER A 13 -28.24 -5.74 -57.55
CA SER A 13 -27.60 -7.01 -57.14
C SER A 13 -27.32 -6.99 -55.64
N ALA A 14 -28.35 -7.32 -54.86
CA ALA A 14 -28.13 -7.78 -53.50
C ALA A 14 -27.62 -9.23 -53.59
N LEU A 15 -26.30 -9.43 -53.46
CA LEU A 15 -25.73 -10.78 -53.36
C LEU A 15 -24.53 -10.82 -52.38
N LEU A 16 -24.87 -10.99 -51.12
CA LEU A 16 -24.28 -12.02 -50.26
C LEU A 16 -22.73 -12.12 -50.20
N VAL A 17 -22.09 -11.16 -49.52
CA VAL A 17 -20.78 -11.39 -48.87
C VAL A 17 -20.88 -10.97 -47.40
N LEU A 18 -21.66 -11.72 -46.63
CA LEU A 18 -21.77 -11.60 -45.17
C LEU A 18 -21.14 -12.84 -44.52
N CYS A 19 -19.82 -12.97 -44.65
CA CYS A 19 -19.06 -14.07 -44.04
C CYS A 19 -17.81 -13.53 -43.34
N LEU A 20 -17.71 -13.83 -42.05
CA LEU A 20 -16.46 -13.93 -41.28
C LEU A 20 -15.73 -12.63 -40.90
N LEU A 21 -16.45 -11.64 -40.38
CA LEU A 21 -15.93 -10.87 -39.24
C LEU A 21 -16.26 -11.62 -37.96
N VAL A 22 -15.49 -12.67 -37.68
CA VAL A 22 -15.48 -13.29 -36.35
C VAL A 22 -14.74 -12.30 -35.44
N PRO A 23 -15.36 -11.73 -34.39
CA PRO A 23 -14.58 -11.09 -33.35
C PRO A 23 -13.77 -12.21 -32.71
N ALA A 24 -12.48 -12.26 -33.06
CA ALA A 24 -11.52 -13.01 -32.28
C ALA A 24 -11.42 -12.29 -30.93
N CYS A 25 -12.30 -12.66 -29.99
CA CYS A 25 -12.07 -12.42 -28.60
C CYS A 25 -10.71 -13.03 -28.30
N LYS A 26 -9.68 -12.19 -28.22
CA LYS A 26 -8.56 -12.50 -27.34
C LYS A 26 -9.25 -12.82 -26.02
N LYS A 27 -9.09 -14.07 -25.58
CA LYS A 27 -9.34 -14.40 -24.19
C LYS A 27 -8.29 -13.58 -23.47
N ASP A 28 -8.70 -12.43 -22.95
CA ASP A 28 -7.88 -11.67 -22.01
C ASP A 28 -7.43 -12.69 -20.97
N ALA A 29 -6.13 -12.79 -20.76
CA ALA A 29 -5.63 -13.68 -19.73
C ALA A 29 -6.28 -13.21 -18.44
N ASP A 30 -6.98 -14.12 -17.75
CA ASP A 30 -7.38 -13.86 -16.37
C ASP A 30 -6.11 -13.37 -15.66
N PRO A 31 -6.12 -12.20 -15.00
CA PRO A 31 -4.93 -11.71 -14.32
C PRO A 31 -4.47 -12.80 -13.36
N ASP A 32 -3.21 -13.21 -13.48
CA ASP A 32 -2.67 -14.28 -12.64
C ASP A 32 -2.95 -13.93 -11.18
N PRO A 33 -3.49 -14.87 -10.38
CA PRO A 33 -3.94 -14.56 -9.04
C PRO A 33 -2.77 -14.03 -8.22
N THR A 34 -2.94 -12.83 -7.66
CA THR A 34 -1.94 -12.15 -6.82
C THR A 34 -1.36 -13.15 -5.81
N PRO A 35 -0.04 -13.36 -5.76
CA PRO A 35 0.55 -14.42 -4.95
C PRO A 35 0.21 -14.20 -3.47
N THR A 36 -0.63 -15.07 -2.93
CA THR A 36 -0.94 -15.10 -1.50
C THR A 36 0.14 -15.92 -0.81
N SER A 37 1.08 -15.24 -0.15
CA SER A 37 2.11 -15.94 0.61
C SER A 37 1.53 -16.67 1.82
N GLU A 38 1.98 -17.91 2.01
CA GLU A 38 1.72 -18.71 3.20
C GLU A 38 2.61 -18.29 4.39
N ILE A 39 3.57 -17.38 4.18
CA ILE A 39 4.46 -16.84 5.21
C ILE A 39 3.67 -15.88 6.13
N GLU A 40 4.03 -15.88 7.42
CA GLU A 40 3.32 -15.08 8.42
C GLU A 40 3.56 -13.57 8.26
N TYR A 41 4.78 -13.17 7.94
CA TYR A 41 5.19 -11.77 7.75
C TYR A 41 5.78 -11.58 6.36
N TYR A 42 5.25 -10.58 5.65
CA TYR A 42 5.61 -10.34 4.26
C TYR A 42 5.31 -8.91 3.82
N PHE A 43 5.92 -8.54 2.70
CA PHE A 43 5.51 -7.45 1.81
C PHE A 43 5.64 -7.92 0.35
N TYR A 44 4.62 -7.60 -0.44
CA TYR A 44 4.58 -7.74 -1.89
C TYR A 44 4.14 -6.41 -2.50
N GLY A 45 4.61 -6.12 -3.70
CA GLY A 45 4.10 -5.04 -4.54
C GLY A 45 4.97 -4.85 -5.77
N SER A 46 4.60 -3.89 -6.61
CA SER A 46 5.43 -3.39 -7.70
C SER A 46 5.91 -1.98 -7.38
N VAL A 47 7.22 -1.74 -7.45
CA VAL A 47 7.84 -0.41 -7.38
C VAL A 47 8.28 -0.01 -8.80
N ASP A 48 7.71 1.06 -9.34
CA ASP A 48 7.93 1.54 -10.73
C ASP A 48 7.78 0.45 -11.81
N GLY A 49 6.90 -0.53 -11.56
CA GLY A 49 6.64 -1.67 -12.46
C GLY A 49 7.57 -2.87 -12.26
N ALA A 50 8.44 -2.86 -11.25
CA ALA A 50 9.29 -4.00 -10.88
C ALA A 50 8.77 -4.67 -9.59
N ASP A 51 8.57 -5.98 -9.64
CA ASP A 51 8.10 -6.76 -8.49
C ASP A 51 9.12 -6.75 -7.34
N VAL A 52 8.65 -6.45 -6.12
CA VAL A 52 9.42 -6.46 -4.87
C VAL A 52 8.76 -7.42 -3.89
N VAL A 53 9.59 -8.23 -3.22
CA VAL A 53 9.16 -9.26 -2.27
C VAL A 53 10.07 -9.25 -1.04
N PHE A 54 9.48 -9.08 0.14
CA PHE A 54 10.10 -9.37 1.42
C PHE A 54 9.30 -10.47 2.13
N GLU A 55 9.98 -11.50 2.62
CA GLU A 55 9.37 -12.62 3.36
C GLU A 55 10.27 -13.00 4.52
N LEU A 56 9.71 -13.07 5.74
CA LEU A 56 10.45 -13.59 6.89
C LEU A 56 10.63 -15.11 6.76
N LYS A 57 11.85 -15.55 6.42
CA LYS A 57 12.21 -16.96 6.25
C LYS A 57 13.12 -17.42 7.39
N PRO A 58 13.03 -18.68 7.86
CA PRO A 58 13.79 -19.15 9.03
C PRO A 58 15.32 -19.05 8.98
N LEU A 59 15.90 -18.82 7.79
CA LEU A 59 17.33 -18.68 7.54
C LEU A 59 17.60 -17.59 6.47
N GLY A 60 16.78 -16.52 6.45
CA GLY A 60 16.93 -15.40 5.52
C GLY A 60 17.59 -14.18 6.17
N ASP A 61 18.08 -13.27 5.32
CA ASP A 61 18.65 -11.97 5.73
C ASP A 61 17.58 -10.87 5.96
N ILE A 62 16.30 -11.26 5.92
CA ILE A 62 15.15 -10.39 6.16
C ILE A 62 14.73 -10.49 7.63
N GLU A 63 14.57 -9.34 8.29
CA GLU A 63 14.00 -9.23 9.62
C GLU A 63 12.62 -8.55 9.60
N VAL A 64 11.90 -8.66 10.72
CA VAL A 64 10.65 -7.97 11.00
C VAL A 64 10.82 -7.28 12.34
N GLY A 65 10.48 -6.00 12.38
CA GLY A 65 10.50 -5.21 13.61
C GLY A 65 9.26 -4.34 13.76
N ASN A 66 9.22 -3.65 14.89
CA ASN A 66 8.17 -2.72 15.26
C ASN A 66 8.80 -1.49 15.90
N GLY A 67 8.14 -0.35 15.71
CA GLY A 67 8.49 0.93 16.29
C GLY A 67 7.34 1.48 17.10
N LEU A 68 7.67 2.30 18.09
CA LEU A 68 6.72 3.12 18.82
C LEU A 68 7.39 4.45 19.15
N SER A 69 6.79 5.54 18.72
CA SER A 69 7.19 6.91 19.08
C SER A 69 6.07 7.53 19.92
N ALA A 70 6.43 8.34 20.91
CA ALA A 70 5.47 9.04 21.77
C ALA A 70 5.91 10.48 21.96
N ASN A 71 5.07 11.42 21.53
CA ASN A 71 5.25 12.85 21.74
C ASN A 71 4.46 13.27 22.98
N ASN A 72 5.15 13.81 23.98
CA ASN A 72 4.49 14.37 25.17
C ASN A 72 3.92 15.74 24.82
N ASN A 73 2.60 15.84 24.67
CA ASN A 73 1.91 17.10 24.40
C ASN A 73 1.31 17.63 25.73
N PRO A 74 1.95 18.60 26.40
CA PRO A 74 1.61 18.98 27.77
C PRO A 74 0.21 19.64 27.86
N PRO A 75 -0.54 19.42 28.95
CA PRO A 75 -0.03 18.97 30.25
C PRO A 75 0.08 17.45 30.46
N ASP A 76 -0.82 16.64 29.91
CA ASP A 76 -0.97 15.22 30.29
C ASP A 76 -1.28 14.27 29.11
N GLU A 77 -1.26 14.76 27.86
CA GLU A 77 -1.60 13.97 26.67
C GLU A 77 -0.33 13.46 25.96
N CYS A 78 -0.40 12.21 25.50
CA CYS A 78 0.62 11.56 24.69
C CYS A 78 0.03 11.22 23.32
N ASP A 79 0.63 11.76 22.28
CA ASP A 79 0.38 11.37 20.90
C ASP A 79 1.33 10.23 20.55
N VAL A 80 0.80 9.06 20.16
CA VAL A 80 1.59 7.85 19.93
C VAL A 80 1.49 7.39 18.49
N ASP A 81 2.67 7.21 17.89
CA ASP A 81 2.87 6.59 16.59
C ASP A 81 3.22 5.12 16.77
N TYR A 82 2.61 4.24 15.97
CA TYR A 82 2.87 2.80 15.98
C TYR A 82 3.38 2.37 14.61
N SER A 83 4.54 1.73 14.53
CA SER A 83 5.07 1.22 13.25
C SER A 83 5.41 -0.26 13.25
N GLY A 84 5.39 -0.83 12.06
CA GLY A 84 5.84 -2.19 11.77
C GLY A 84 6.61 -2.18 10.46
N PHE A 85 7.72 -2.91 10.38
CA PHE A 85 8.55 -2.98 9.19
C PHE A 85 9.01 -4.40 8.87
N ILE A 86 9.36 -4.60 7.60
CA ILE A 86 10.04 -5.80 7.10
C ILE A 86 11.12 -5.37 6.10
N GLY A 87 12.33 -5.90 6.23
CA GLY A 87 13.47 -5.44 5.43
C GLY A 87 14.75 -6.20 5.75
N ALA A 88 15.86 -5.76 5.16
CA ALA A 88 17.18 -6.33 5.42
C ALA A 88 17.66 -6.01 6.84
N TYR A 89 18.27 -7.00 7.49
CA TYR A 89 18.95 -6.83 8.77
C TYR A 89 20.06 -5.78 8.66
N ASP A 90 20.01 -4.73 9.49
CA ASP A 90 20.95 -3.59 9.53
C ASP A 90 20.91 -2.66 8.29
N GLY A 91 19.73 -2.46 7.68
CA GLY A 91 19.49 -1.29 6.81
C GLY A 91 18.51 -1.49 5.66
N TYR A 92 19.06 -1.58 4.44
CA TYR A 92 18.32 -1.48 3.18
C TYR A 92 18.39 -2.77 2.35
N PRO A 93 17.33 -3.14 1.60
CA PRO A 93 16.06 -2.44 1.42
C PRO A 93 15.04 -2.74 2.55
N PHE A 94 14.02 -1.90 2.71
CA PHE A 94 12.92 -2.13 3.66
C PHE A 94 11.57 -1.57 3.20
N PHE A 95 10.50 -2.06 3.82
CA PHE A 95 9.14 -1.52 3.77
C PHE A 95 8.62 -1.32 5.20
N GLU A 96 8.08 -0.13 5.50
CA GLU A 96 7.51 0.23 6.80
C GLU A 96 6.10 0.82 6.63
N VAL A 97 5.21 0.46 7.55
CA VAL A 97 3.91 1.11 7.76
C VAL A 97 3.91 1.73 9.15
N GLU A 98 3.61 3.02 9.23
CA GLU A 98 3.52 3.80 10.46
C GLU A 98 2.15 4.46 10.59
N PHE A 99 1.54 4.32 11.76
CA PHE A 99 0.24 4.86 12.13
C PHE A 99 0.46 6.10 12.97
N VAL A 100 0.46 7.28 12.34
CA VAL A 100 0.86 8.56 12.94
C VAL A 100 -0.28 9.16 13.77
N ASN A 101 0.00 9.49 15.04
CA ASN A 101 -0.94 10.02 16.03
C ASN A 101 -2.21 9.16 16.22
N TYR A 102 -2.07 7.82 16.37
CA TYR A 102 -3.22 6.90 16.45
C TYR A 102 -3.77 6.67 17.86
N TYR A 103 -2.99 6.98 18.88
CA TYR A 103 -3.50 7.16 20.24
C TYR A 103 -3.21 8.59 20.67
N ILE A 104 -4.24 9.25 21.20
CA ILE A 104 -4.19 10.58 21.82
C ILE A 104 -4.89 10.42 23.17
N GLY A 105 -4.15 10.51 24.27
CA GLY A 105 -4.71 10.27 25.60
C GLY A 105 -3.66 10.26 26.70
N PRO A 106 -4.04 9.90 27.94
CA PRO A 106 -3.13 9.94 29.09
C PRO A 106 -1.85 9.12 28.85
N CYS A 107 -0.71 9.74 29.14
CA CYS A 107 0.59 9.07 29.07
C CYS A 107 0.64 7.89 30.07
N GLY A 108 0.64 6.66 29.55
CA GLY A 108 0.68 5.42 30.33
C GLY A 108 -0.62 4.59 30.33
N GLU A 109 -1.72 5.11 29.78
CA GLU A 109 -2.98 4.35 29.59
C GLU A 109 -3.13 3.78 28.15
N THR A 110 -2.05 3.79 27.36
CA THR A 110 -1.96 3.36 25.94
C THR A 110 -2.37 1.91 25.64
N ASN A 111 -2.86 1.18 26.64
CA ASN A 111 -2.76 -0.26 26.71
C ASN A 111 -4.10 -1.00 26.91
N GLU A 112 -5.18 -0.33 27.33
CA GLU A 112 -6.51 -0.97 27.44
C GLU A 112 -7.19 -1.07 26.06
N ASP A 113 -6.97 -0.10 25.17
CA ASP A 113 -7.63 -0.02 23.86
C ASP A 113 -6.73 -0.34 22.65
N PHE A 114 -5.44 -0.67 22.83
CA PHE A 114 -4.44 -0.83 21.74
C PHE A 114 -4.93 -1.69 20.55
N HIS A 115 -5.50 -2.88 20.79
CA HIS A 115 -5.99 -3.76 19.73
C HIS A 115 -7.17 -3.17 18.95
N SER A 116 -7.93 -2.25 19.58
CA SER A 116 -9.08 -1.58 18.98
C SER A 116 -8.72 -0.38 18.11
N LEU A 117 -7.47 0.09 18.13
CA LEU A 117 -6.99 1.21 17.30
C LEU A 117 -6.86 0.83 15.80
N PHE A 118 -6.79 -0.46 15.49
CA PHE A 118 -6.49 -0.98 14.15
C PHE A 118 -7.61 -1.86 13.55
N PRO A 119 -8.89 -1.44 13.52
CA PRO A 119 -9.94 -2.23 12.89
C PRO A 119 -9.72 -2.39 11.37
N PRO A 120 -10.16 -3.49 10.75
CA PRO A 120 -10.16 -3.60 9.29
C PRO A 120 -11.00 -2.48 8.64
N GLY A 121 -10.47 -1.85 7.60
CA GLY A 121 -11.10 -0.72 6.92
C GLY A 121 -10.12 0.16 6.13
N MET A 122 -10.66 1.19 5.48
CA MET A 122 -9.89 2.20 4.76
C MET A 122 -9.29 3.22 5.73
N TYR A 123 -8.02 3.59 5.52
CA TYR A 123 -7.35 4.63 6.29
C TYR A 123 -6.86 5.78 5.40
N PRO A 124 -6.90 7.03 5.88
CA PRO A 124 -6.29 8.15 5.17
C PRO A 124 -4.77 8.06 5.27
N TYR A 125 -4.08 8.47 4.20
CA TYR A 125 -2.65 8.74 4.27
C TYR A 125 -2.37 9.96 5.15
N PHE A 126 -1.37 9.86 6.01
CA PHE A 126 -0.79 11.00 6.69
C PHE A 126 -0.01 11.85 5.68
N ILE A 127 -0.30 13.15 5.63
CA ILE A 127 0.40 14.14 4.80
C ILE A 127 1.09 15.12 5.74
N GLU A 128 2.38 15.33 5.53
CA GLU A 128 3.17 16.24 6.35
C GLU A 128 2.73 17.69 6.07
N SER A 129 2.15 18.32 7.09
CA SER A 129 1.38 19.56 6.99
C SER A 129 1.62 20.40 8.24
N PRO A 130 1.55 21.74 8.18
CA PRO A 130 1.66 22.61 9.35
C PRO A 130 0.48 22.51 10.34
N VAL A 131 -0.41 21.52 10.17
CA VAL A 131 -1.51 21.19 11.09
C VAL A 131 -1.34 19.72 11.45
N GLU A 132 -1.35 19.40 12.76
CA GLU A 132 -1.32 18.03 13.26
C GLU A 132 -2.46 17.22 12.63
N GLY A 133 -2.12 16.04 12.13
CA GLY A 133 -3.04 15.12 11.48
C GLY A 133 -2.77 13.69 11.93
N PHE A 134 -3.79 12.85 11.82
CA PHE A 134 -3.66 11.40 11.98
C PHE A 134 -3.70 10.75 10.59
N GLY A 135 -3.00 9.64 10.40
CA GLY A 135 -3.05 8.89 9.16
C GLY A 135 -1.94 7.86 9.03
N VAL A 136 -1.96 7.08 7.96
CA VAL A 136 -0.92 6.10 7.69
C VAL A 136 0.20 6.74 6.87
N GLN A 137 1.43 6.61 7.32
CA GLN A 137 2.62 6.85 6.52
C GLN A 137 3.16 5.49 6.04
N VAL A 138 3.42 5.39 4.74
CA VAL A 138 4.17 4.28 4.14
C VAL A 138 5.57 4.78 3.83
N LYS A 139 6.60 3.99 4.18
CA LYS A 139 7.98 4.24 3.80
C LYS A 139 8.54 3.02 3.06
N TYR A 140 9.35 3.30 2.04
CA TYR A 140 10.09 2.29 1.29
C TYR A 140 11.49 2.81 1.00
N ALA A 141 12.46 1.92 0.97
CA ALA A 141 13.79 2.23 0.48
C ALA A 141 14.38 1.02 -0.25
N GLY A 142 14.97 1.28 -1.41
CA GLY A 142 15.59 0.28 -2.27
C GLY A 142 17.05 0.01 -1.89
N VAL A 143 17.76 -0.68 -2.79
CA VAL A 143 19.21 -0.93 -2.69
C VAL A 143 20.06 0.32 -3.00
N ASP A 144 19.41 1.43 -3.34
CA ASP A 144 19.98 2.76 -3.54
C ASP A 144 20.03 3.60 -2.26
N GLU A 145 19.51 3.06 -1.14
CA GLU A 145 19.51 3.68 0.20
C GLU A 145 18.70 4.99 0.29
N VAL A 146 17.88 5.29 -0.72
CA VAL A 146 16.98 6.45 -0.74
C VAL A 146 15.66 6.10 -0.06
N VAL A 147 15.30 6.84 0.98
CA VAL A 147 14.01 6.67 1.68
C VAL A 147 12.93 7.50 1.00
N TYR A 148 11.92 6.82 0.47
CA TYR A 148 10.70 7.41 -0.07
C TYR A 148 9.55 7.27 0.95
N ARG A 149 8.72 8.31 1.06
CA ARG A 149 7.63 8.41 2.05
C ARG A 149 6.34 8.90 1.40
N SER A 150 5.19 8.37 1.82
CA SER A 150 3.88 8.85 1.34
C SER A 150 3.54 10.26 1.82
N SER A 151 4.09 10.71 2.95
CA SER A 151 3.72 11.97 3.59
C SER A 151 4.21 13.24 2.89
N LEU A 152 5.20 13.12 2.00
CA LEU A 152 5.91 14.27 1.42
C LEU A 152 5.27 14.82 0.13
N GLY A 153 4.17 14.25 -0.36
CA GLY A 153 3.57 14.63 -1.63
C GLY A 153 2.08 14.29 -1.79
N ASP A 154 1.57 14.43 -3.01
CA ASP A 154 0.16 14.22 -3.34
C ASP A 154 -0.22 12.73 -3.26
N GLN A 155 -1.36 12.44 -2.64
CA GLN A 155 -1.93 11.09 -2.53
C GLN A 155 -3.28 10.97 -3.26
N THR A 156 -3.54 11.86 -4.22
CA THR A 156 -4.72 11.80 -5.09
C THR A 156 -4.72 10.51 -5.91
N GLY A 157 -5.68 9.64 -5.61
CA GLY A 157 -5.82 8.33 -6.27
C GLY A 157 -5.11 7.17 -5.55
N SER A 158 -4.42 7.46 -4.44
CA SER A 158 -3.86 6.44 -3.55
C SER A 158 -4.95 5.82 -2.66
N ASP A 159 -4.72 4.59 -2.20
CA ASP A 159 -5.58 3.86 -1.28
C ASP A 159 -4.75 3.06 -0.26
N PHE A 160 -5.27 2.93 0.97
CA PHE A 160 -4.72 2.07 2.01
C PHE A 160 -5.86 1.39 2.77
N GLU A 161 -5.86 0.06 2.80
CA GLU A 161 -6.86 -0.77 3.45
C GLU A 161 -6.19 -1.75 4.44
N LEU A 162 -6.61 -1.76 5.70
CA LEU A 162 -6.41 -2.92 6.56
C LEU A 162 -7.49 -3.96 6.23
N THR A 163 -7.07 -5.04 5.58
CA THR A 163 -7.95 -6.17 5.24
C THR A 163 -8.20 -7.10 6.43
N ALA A 164 -7.27 -7.15 7.38
CA ALA A 164 -7.43 -7.92 8.61
C ALA A 164 -6.52 -7.39 9.73
N SER A 165 -6.91 -7.66 10.97
CA SER A 165 -6.21 -7.22 12.18
C SER A 165 -6.48 -8.23 13.29
N PHE A 166 -5.44 -8.65 14.01
CA PHE A 166 -5.52 -9.73 15.01
C PHE A 166 -4.60 -9.44 16.20
N GLU A 167 -5.09 -9.73 17.41
CA GLU A 167 -4.26 -9.78 18.61
C GLU A 167 -3.18 -10.88 18.43
N ALA A 168 -1.93 -10.57 18.80
CA ALA A 168 -0.76 -11.42 18.63
C ALA A 168 0.11 -11.49 19.90
N ASP A 169 -0.51 -11.21 21.04
CA ASP A 169 0.10 -11.18 22.37
C ASP A 169 0.90 -12.44 22.70
N ASN A 170 2.03 -12.23 23.38
CA ASN A 170 2.91 -13.31 23.80
C ASN A 170 3.62 -12.95 25.12
N LEU A 171 4.49 -13.85 25.60
CA LEU A 171 5.18 -13.69 26.89
C LEU A 171 6.11 -12.46 26.96
N PHE A 172 6.42 -11.83 25.83
CA PHE A 172 7.30 -10.67 25.73
C PHE A 172 6.56 -9.34 25.53
N GLY A 173 5.22 -9.33 25.42
CA GLY A 173 4.47 -8.08 25.29
C GLY A 173 3.14 -8.22 24.56
N LYS A 174 2.48 -7.07 24.39
CA LYS A 174 1.25 -6.91 23.61
C LYS A 174 1.56 -6.56 22.17
N TYR A 175 0.95 -7.28 21.23
CA TYR A 175 1.23 -7.14 19.80
C TYR A 175 -0.05 -7.18 18.97
N GLN A 176 -0.09 -6.41 17.90
CA GLN A 176 -1.15 -6.44 16.92
C GLN A 176 -0.57 -6.86 15.57
N ARG A 177 -1.04 -7.98 15.01
CA ARG A 177 -0.69 -8.37 13.64
C ARG A 177 -1.72 -7.82 12.67
N ILE A 178 -1.27 -6.96 11.78
CA ILE A 178 -2.08 -6.30 10.75
C ILE A 178 -1.79 -6.87 9.37
N LYS A 179 -2.82 -6.94 8.52
CA LYS A 179 -2.68 -7.27 7.09
C LYS A 179 -3.41 -6.24 6.26
N GLY A 180 -2.77 -5.76 5.20
CA GLY A 180 -3.37 -4.74 4.36
C GLY A 180 -3.02 -4.83 2.89
N LYS A 181 -3.60 -3.88 2.16
CA LYS A 181 -3.36 -3.60 0.76
C LYS A 181 -3.24 -2.09 0.57
N LEU A 182 -2.48 -1.69 -0.44
CA LEU A 182 -2.31 -0.27 -0.74
C LEU A 182 -1.85 -0.03 -2.18
N ASN A 183 -2.12 1.18 -2.66
CA ASN A 183 -1.50 1.78 -3.83
C ASN A 183 -1.16 3.23 -3.49
N CYS A 184 0.06 3.69 -3.75
CA CYS A 184 0.44 5.09 -3.50
C CYS A 184 1.66 5.56 -4.27
N MET A 185 1.79 6.88 -4.41
CA MET A 185 3.07 7.52 -4.71
C MET A 185 3.90 7.66 -3.42
N LEU A 186 5.20 7.39 -3.50
CA LEU A 186 6.14 7.65 -2.41
C LEU A 186 7.19 8.65 -2.92
N TYR A 187 7.56 9.61 -2.06
CA TYR A 187 8.40 10.76 -2.43
C TYR A 187 9.66 10.81 -1.56
N ALA A 188 10.80 11.13 -2.15
CA ALA A 188 12.05 11.40 -1.43
C ALA A 188 12.21 12.90 -1.15
N GLU A 189 13.09 13.28 -0.20
CA GLU A 189 13.30 14.68 0.22
C GLU A 189 13.79 15.61 -0.91
N ASN A 190 14.39 15.05 -1.96
CA ASN A 190 14.82 15.79 -3.15
C ASN A 190 13.66 16.10 -4.13
N GLY A 191 12.46 15.54 -3.90
CA GLY A 191 11.29 15.67 -4.76
C GLY A 191 11.16 14.58 -5.83
N ASP A 192 12.07 13.61 -5.89
CA ASP A 192 11.88 12.41 -6.73
C ASP A 192 10.74 11.55 -6.18
N SER A 193 10.07 10.80 -7.06
CA SER A 193 8.91 9.98 -6.71
C SER A 193 8.95 8.61 -7.37
N ILE A 194 8.52 7.58 -6.63
CA ILE A 194 8.27 6.23 -7.12
C ILE A 194 6.80 5.86 -6.93
N GLU A 195 6.29 4.98 -7.79
CA GLU A 195 4.94 4.43 -7.69
C GLU A 195 4.98 3.03 -7.04
N LEU A 196 4.24 2.86 -5.94
CA LEU A 196 4.03 1.57 -5.28
C LEU A 196 2.61 1.07 -5.56
N LYS A 197 2.50 -0.08 -6.25
CA LYS A 197 1.25 -0.66 -6.76
C LYS A 197 1.02 -2.10 -6.37
N ASP A 198 -0.26 -2.48 -6.37
CA ASP A 198 -0.78 -3.82 -6.11
C ASP A 198 -0.23 -4.44 -4.83
N ALA A 199 0.10 -3.58 -3.86
CA ALA A 199 0.91 -3.96 -2.72
C ALA A 199 0.07 -4.62 -1.63
N SER A 200 0.63 -5.61 -0.95
CA SER A 200 0.01 -6.26 0.20
C SER A 200 1.06 -6.67 1.23
N PHE A 201 0.73 -6.54 2.50
CA PHE A 201 1.64 -6.77 3.61
C PHE A 201 1.01 -7.55 4.76
N SER A 202 1.86 -8.12 5.61
CA SER A 202 1.52 -8.71 6.90
C SER A 202 2.64 -8.35 7.88
N LEU A 203 2.32 -7.53 8.88
CA LEU A 203 3.28 -6.88 9.79
C LEU A 203 2.79 -6.97 11.24
N SER A 204 3.68 -6.75 12.21
CA SER A 204 3.34 -6.61 13.63
C SER A 204 3.58 -5.18 14.12
N LEU A 205 2.66 -4.67 14.92
CA LEU A 205 2.80 -3.50 15.77
C LEU A 205 3.00 -3.97 17.23
N VAL A 206 3.46 -3.07 18.11
CA VAL A 206 3.70 -3.33 19.54
C VAL A 206 3.07 -2.23 20.40
N SER A 207 2.64 -2.56 21.62
CA SER A 207 2.20 -1.58 22.62
C SER A 207 3.27 -1.35 23.70
N PHE A 208 3.16 -0.24 24.44
CA PHE A 208 3.89 -0.08 25.70
C PHE A 208 3.41 -1.11 26.75
N PHE A 209 4.24 -1.35 27.77
CA PHE A 209 3.93 -2.23 28.92
C PHE A 209 3.19 -1.45 30.01
#